data_AF-A0A7Y9HUS6-F1
#
_entry.id   AF-A0A7Y9HUS6-F1
#
_cell.length_a   1.000
_cell.length_b   1.000
_cell.length_c   1.000
_cell.angle_alpha   90.00
_cell.angle_beta   90.00
_cell.angle_gamma   90.00
#
_symmetry.space_group_name_H-M   'P 1'
#
loop_
_entity.id
_entity.type
_entity.pdbx_description
1 polymer ?
#
loop_
_entity_poly.entity_id
_entity_poly.type
_entity_poly.pdbx_seq_one_letter_code
_entity_poly.pdbx_strand_id
1 'polypeptide(L)'
;MIVAMGAIYYTNKNSKQQILVGKYEELFEVVQLLGSYYDVFMHLSSKIAIIKDINNDKIQTIAQYNIERDKYLPATEKNQIITYLSRLEVLTNCYTKKSLHQKASEYNDLMLVFYEYVFTTGSLNKEIRYKNGLPNYDVFPLMIEDLKKEIISQIKLL
;
A
#
# COMPACT_ATOMS: atom_id res chain seq x y z
N MET A 1 5.52 42.35 24.22
CA MET A 1 5.81 40.92 24.49
C MET A 1 4.63 40.00 24.21
N ILE A 2 3.42 40.28 24.73
CA ILE A 2 2.23 39.42 24.54
C ILE A 2 1.87 39.24 23.05
N VAL A 3 1.90 40.32 22.25
CA VAL A 3 1.64 40.27 20.80
C VAL A 3 2.67 39.41 20.05
N ALA A 4 3.94 39.47 20.46
CA ALA A 4 5.00 38.67 19.85
C ALA A 4 4.87 37.17 20.20
N MET A 5 4.49 36.84 21.44
CA MET A 5 4.19 35.45 21.83
C MET A 5 2.97 34.90 21.06
N GLY A 6 1.93 35.73 20.87
CA GLY A 6 0.78 35.38 20.05
C GLY A 6 1.18 35.10 18.60
N ALA A 7 1.95 36.00 17.98
CA ALA A 7 2.43 35.83 16.60
C ALA A 7 3.30 34.58 16.42
N ILE A 8 4.18 34.26 17.38
CA ILE A 8 5.00 33.03 17.36
C ILE A 8 4.11 31.80 17.49
N TYR A 9 3.11 31.82 18.38
CA TYR A 9 2.17 30.72 18.55
C TYR A 9 1.36 30.45 17.27
N TYR A 10 0.80 31.49 16.65
CA TYR A 10 0.06 31.37 15.39
C TYR A 10 0.96 30.88 14.24
N THR A 11 2.17 31.42 14.11
CA THR A 11 3.14 30.98 13.10
C THR A 11 3.51 29.50 13.28
N ASN A 12 3.78 29.06 14.51
CA ASN A 12 4.10 27.67 14.82
C ASN A 12 2.92 26.73 14.56
N LYS A 13 1.68 27.17 14.85
CA LYS A 13 0.47 26.40 14.56
C LYS A 13 0.29 26.22 13.05
N ASN A 14 0.43 27.29 12.27
CA ASN A 14 0.34 27.23 10.81
C ASN A 14 1.43 26.36 10.19
N SER A 15 2.67 26.44 10.71
CA SER A 15 3.78 25.60 10.23
C SER A 15 3.53 24.11 10.50
N LYS A 16 3.06 23.75 11.70
CA LYS A 16 2.68 22.36 12.03
C LYS A 16 1.56 21.85 11.12
N GLN A 17 0.58 22.70 10.84
CA GLN A 17 -0.53 22.36 9.96
C GLN A 17 -0.06 22.13 8.51
N GLN A 18 0.80 23.00 7.97
CA GLN A 18 1.40 22.81 6.65
C GLN A 18 2.20 21.51 6.54
N ILE A 19 3.01 21.19 7.57
CA ILE A 19 3.75 19.91 7.61
C ILE A 19 2.77 18.74 7.57
N LEU A 20 1.69 18.79 8.36
CA LEU A 20 0.74 17.70 8.43
C LEU A 20 -0.04 17.52 7.12
N VAL A 21 -0.46 18.62 6.47
CA VAL A 21 -1.07 18.59 5.14
C VAL A 21 -0.13 17.93 4.15
N GLY A 22 1.14 18.36 4.09
CA GLY A 22 2.13 17.75 3.20
C GLY A 22 2.34 16.25 3.45
N LYS A 23 2.23 15.78 4.71
CA LYS A 23 2.31 14.35 5.02
C LYS A 23 1.08 13.56 4.58
N TYR A 24 -0.10 14.18 4.58
CA TYR A 24 -1.30 13.57 4.04
C TYR A 24 -1.32 13.56 2.51
N GLU A 25 -0.82 14.61 1.85
CA GLU A 25 -0.60 14.62 0.39
C GLU A 25 0.37 13.51 -0.02
N GLU A 26 1.48 13.37 0.71
CA GLU A 26 2.44 12.30 0.48
C GLU A 26 1.85 10.91 0.73
N LEU A 27 1.01 10.74 1.76
CA LEU A 27 0.28 9.48 2.00
C LEU A 27 -0.66 9.16 0.84
N PHE A 28 -1.38 10.16 0.33
CA PHE A 28 -2.26 10.01 -0.83
C PHE A 28 -1.48 9.53 -2.06
N GLU A 29 -0.34 10.18 -2.35
CA GLU A 29 0.51 9.82 -3.47
C GLU A 29 1.03 8.38 -3.35
N VAL A 30 1.56 7.99 -2.18
CA VAL A 30 2.09 6.64 -1.96
C VAL A 30 1.00 5.57 -2.10
N VAL A 31 -0.22 5.82 -1.61
CA VAL A 31 -1.37 4.92 -1.81
C VAL A 31 -1.68 4.76 -3.31
N GLN A 32 -1.62 5.84 -4.08
CA GLN A 32 -1.87 5.78 -5.52
C GLN A 32 -0.76 5.05 -6.27
N LEU A 33 0.50 5.30 -5.94
CA LEU A 33 1.66 4.65 -6.55
C LEU A 33 1.64 3.13 -6.28
N LEU A 34 1.43 2.72 -5.03
CA LEU A 34 1.27 1.30 -4.70
C LEU A 34 0.06 0.68 -5.39
N GLY A 35 -1.06 1.40 -5.44
CA GLY A 35 -2.28 0.94 -6.10
C GLY A 35 -2.08 0.64 -7.59
N SER A 36 -1.17 1.35 -8.26
CA SER A 36 -0.88 1.12 -9.69
C SER A 36 -0.28 -0.26 -10.00
N TYR A 37 0.36 -0.91 -9.01
CA TYR A 37 0.91 -2.26 -9.16
C TYR A 37 -0.12 -3.37 -8.99
N TYR A 38 -1.35 -3.05 -8.58
CA TYR A 38 -2.37 -4.04 -8.26
C TYR A 38 -2.66 -5.01 -9.41
N ASP A 39 -2.82 -4.49 -10.64
CA ASP A 39 -3.12 -5.31 -11.80
C ASP A 39 -2.02 -6.34 -12.07
N VAL A 40 -0.77 -5.90 -11.94
CA VAL A 40 0.42 -6.75 -12.10
C VAL A 40 0.49 -7.78 -10.98
N PHE A 41 0.23 -7.39 -9.74
CA PHE A 41 0.19 -8.30 -8.61
C PHE A 41 -0.91 -9.35 -8.74
N MET A 42 -2.12 -8.95 -9.16
CA MET A 42 -3.21 -9.88 -9.40
C MET A 42 -2.87 -10.88 -10.49
N HIS A 43 -2.34 -10.40 -11.63
CA HIS A 43 -1.88 -11.26 -12.71
C HIS A 43 -0.85 -12.30 -12.23
N LEU A 44 0.21 -11.86 -11.54
CA LEU A 44 1.27 -12.74 -11.05
C LEU A 44 0.78 -13.69 -9.94
N SER A 45 -0.10 -13.22 -9.07
CA SER A 45 -0.70 -14.05 -8.00
C SER A 45 -1.52 -15.21 -8.57
N SER A 46 -2.24 -14.98 -9.68
CA SER A 46 -3.00 -16.03 -10.38
C SER A 46 -2.07 -17.10 -10.97
N LYS A 47 -0.90 -16.69 -11.49
CA LYS A 47 0.12 -17.62 -11.99
C LYS A 47 0.73 -18.46 -10.87
N ILE A 48 1.01 -17.88 -9.71
CA ILE A 48 1.47 -18.65 -8.54
C ILE A 48 0.41 -19.68 -8.12
N ALA A 49 -0.88 -19.32 -8.14
CA ALA A 49 -1.96 -20.25 -7.81
C ALA A 49 -1.99 -21.45 -8.78
N ILE A 50 -1.79 -21.22 -10.08
CA ILE A 50 -1.67 -22.27 -11.11
C ILE A 50 -0.47 -23.19 -10.82
N ILE A 51 0.68 -22.63 -10.46
CA ILE A 51 1.91 -23.40 -10.19
C ILE A 51 1.77 -24.27 -8.93
N LYS A 52 1.01 -23.80 -7.94
CA LYS A 52 0.73 -24.53 -6.70
C LYS A 52 -0.35 -25.60 -6.85
N ASP A 53 -1.12 -25.60 -7.94
CA ASP A 53 -2.16 -26.59 -8.17
C ASP A 53 -1.56 -27.91 -8.65
N ILE A 54 -1.62 -28.92 -7.77
CA ILE A 54 -1.08 -30.27 -8.01
C ILE A 54 -1.82 -30.98 -9.17
N ASN A 55 -3.05 -30.56 -9.48
CA ASN A 55 -3.88 -31.17 -10.51
C ASN A 55 -3.73 -30.47 -11.87
N ASN A 56 -2.82 -29.49 -12.01
CA ASN A 56 -2.66 -28.75 -13.24
C ASN A 56 -1.54 -29.33 -14.11
N ASP A 57 -1.92 -29.97 -15.21
CA ASP A 57 -1.01 -30.65 -16.15
C ASP A 57 -0.08 -29.69 -16.91
N LYS A 58 -0.37 -28.37 -16.87
CA LYS A 58 0.42 -27.30 -17.51
C LYS A 58 1.39 -26.66 -16.50
N ILE A 59 2.23 -27.46 -15.85
CA ILE A 59 3.12 -26.96 -14.80
C ILE A 59 4.21 -26.05 -15.39
N GLN A 60 4.12 -24.75 -15.08
CA GLN A 60 5.26 -23.84 -15.16
C GLN A 60 6.09 -23.98 -13.89
N THR A 61 7.42 -24.10 -14.01
CA THR A 61 8.28 -24.23 -12.82
C THR A 61 8.42 -22.89 -12.09
N ILE A 62 8.76 -22.92 -10.80
CA ILE A 62 9.08 -21.70 -10.04
C ILE A 62 10.18 -20.87 -10.74
N ALA A 63 11.15 -21.54 -11.39
CA ALA A 63 12.19 -20.87 -12.16
C ALA A 63 11.61 -20.09 -13.36
N GLN A 64 10.67 -20.69 -14.10
CA GLN A 64 9.98 -20.01 -15.20
C GLN A 64 9.13 -18.84 -14.70
N TYR A 65 8.46 -19.02 -13.56
CA TYR A 65 7.73 -17.93 -12.91
C TYR A 65 8.64 -16.77 -12.54
N ASN A 66 9.80 -17.02 -11.95
CA ASN A 66 10.73 -15.96 -11.58
C ASN A 66 11.18 -15.16 -12.83
N ILE A 67 11.47 -15.85 -13.94
CA ILE A 67 11.82 -15.20 -15.21
C ILE A 67 10.64 -14.35 -15.72
N GLU A 68 9.40 -14.84 -15.63
CA GLU A 68 8.23 -14.09 -16.07
C GLU A 68 7.92 -12.90 -15.16
N ARG A 69 7.93 -13.10 -13.84
CA ARG A 69 7.78 -12.06 -12.83
C ARG A 69 8.75 -10.92 -13.09
N ASP A 70 10.01 -11.22 -13.34
CA ASP A 70 11.05 -10.20 -13.53
C ASP A 70 10.88 -9.40 -14.84
N LYS A 71 10.04 -9.87 -15.79
CA LYS A 71 9.64 -9.07 -16.96
C LYS A 71 8.63 -7.97 -16.59
N TYR A 72 7.76 -8.24 -15.63
CA TYR A 72 6.74 -7.29 -15.17
C TYR A 72 7.22 -6.44 -13.99
N LEU A 73 8.00 -7.04 -13.10
CA LEU A 73 8.53 -6.45 -11.87
C LEU A 73 10.05 -6.69 -11.79
N PRO A 74 10.84 -6.01 -12.65
CA PRO A 74 12.30 -6.07 -12.55
C PRO A 74 12.80 -5.53 -11.21
N ALA A 75 14.09 -5.72 -10.93
CA ALA A 75 14.69 -5.34 -9.65
C ALA A 75 14.47 -3.86 -9.28
N THR A 76 14.39 -2.96 -10.26
CA THR A 76 14.08 -1.53 -10.05
C THR A 76 12.69 -1.33 -9.47
N GLU A 77 11.68 -1.94 -10.08
CA GLU A 77 10.28 -1.89 -9.62
C GLU A 77 10.14 -2.53 -8.24
N LYS A 78 10.81 -3.68 -8.02
CA LYS A 78 10.85 -4.32 -6.70
C LYS A 78 11.35 -3.35 -5.62
N ASN A 79 12.46 -2.66 -5.87
CA ASN A 79 13.04 -1.71 -4.91
C ASN A 79 12.14 -0.49 -4.69
N GLN A 80 11.45 -0.02 -5.73
CA GLN A 80 10.46 1.06 -5.61
C GLN A 80 9.27 0.63 -4.75
N ILE A 81 8.71 -0.55 -4.98
CA ILE A 81 7.60 -1.09 -4.17
C ILE A 81 8.01 -1.18 -2.69
N ILE A 82 9.21 -1.69 -2.39
CA ILE A 82 9.73 -1.75 -1.00
C ILE A 82 9.81 -0.34 -0.40
N THR A 83 10.29 0.64 -1.18
CA THR A 83 10.39 2.03 -0.75
C THR A 83 9.01 2.62 -0.44
N TYR A 84 8.02 2.35 -1.30
CA TYR A 84 6.66 2.83 -1.09
C TYR A 84 5.98 2.14 0.10
N LEU A 85 6.15 0.83 0.27
CA LEU A 85 5.64 0.09 1.44
C LEU A 85 6.22 0.64 2.75
N SER A 86 7.54 0.83 2.81
CA SER A 86 8.19 1.42 3.97
C SER A 86 7.70 2.85 4.24
N ARG A 87 7.50 3.63 3.17
CA ARG A 87 7.00 5.00 3.31
C ARG A 87 5.56 5.04 3.80
N LEU A 88 4.70 4.16 3.27
CA LEU A 88 3.31 4.00 3.68
C LEU A 88 3.22 3.63 5.16
N GLU A 89 4.03 2.67 5.61
CA GLU A 89 4.10 2.25 7.01
C GLU A 89 4.45 3.43 7.93
N VAL A 90 5.50 4.18 7.60
CA VAL A 90 5.92 5.36 8.38
C VAL A 90 4.81 6.42 8.43
N LEU A 91 4.21 6.75 7.28
CA LEU A 91 3.16 7.76 7.21
C LEU A 91 1.92 7.34 8.02
N THR A 92 1.55 6.07 7.91
CA THR A 92 0.44 5.46 8.64
C THR A 92 0.69 5.51 10.15
N ASN A 93 1.86 5.06 10.62
CA ASN A 93 2.13 4.97 12.05
C ASN A 93 2.37 6.33 12.72
N CYS A 94 2.96 7.29 12.00
CA CYS A 94 3.37 8.57 12.60
C CYS A 94 2.33 9.68 12.44
N TYR A 95 1.55 9.69 11.35
CA TYR A 95 0.74 10.86 10.98
C TYR A 95 -0.77 10.57 10.89
N THR A 96 -1.20 9.31 10.95
CA THR A 96 -2.63 8.97 10.92
C THR A 96 -3.15 8.57 12.29
N LYS A 97 -4.47 8.67 12.48
CA LYS A 97 -5.17 8.29 13.72
C LYS A 97 -6.55 7.70 13.40
N LYS A 98 -7.11 6.95 14.36
CA LYS A 98 -8.50 6.43 14.32
C LYS A 98 -8.79 5.70 13.00
N SER A 99 -9.89 6.06 12.31
CA SER A 99 -10.33 5.39 11.08
C SER A 99 -9.32 5.49 9.96
N LEU A 100 -8.65 6.63 9.78
CA LEU A 100 -7.62 6.76 8.75
C LEU A 100 -6.45 5.80 9.02
N HIS A 101 -6.02 5.68 10.27
CA HIS A 101 -4.96 4.73 10.64
C HIS A 101 -5.37 3.30 10.35
N GLN A 102 -6.59 2.90 10.73
CA GLN A 102 -7.08 1.56 10.46
C GLN A 102 -7.09 1.26 8.96
N LYS A 103 -7.69 2.11 8.13
CA LYS A 103 -7.78 1.91 6.68
C LYS A 103 -6.41 1.89 6.00
N ALA A 104 -5.52 2.79 6.40
CA ALA A 104 -4.17 2.85 5.86
C ALA A 104 -3.33 1.62 6.26
N SER A 105 -3.47 1.15 7.50
CA SER A 105 -2.83 -0.09 7.97
C SER A 105 -3.37 -1.33 7.25
N GLU A 106 -4.68 -1.44 7.07
CA GLU A 106 -5.30 -2.54 6.29
C GLU A 106 -4.80 -2.56 4.84
N TYR A 107 -4.69 -1.39 4.21
CA TYR A 107 -4.13 -1.25 2.88
C TYR A 107 -2.64 -1.63 2.84
N ASN A 108 -1.84 -1.17 3.80
CA ASN A 108 -0.42 -1.53 3.91
C ASN A 108 -0.22 -3.04 4.06
N ASP A 109 -0.98 -3.67 4.96
CA ASP A 109 -0.95 -5.12 5.20
C ASP A 109 -1.31 -5.89 3.92
N LEU A 110 -2.34 -5.44 3.19
CA LEU A 110 -2.73 -6.05 1.93
C LEU A 110 -1.61 -5.97 0.89
N MET A 111 -1.02 -4.79 0.69
CA MET A 111 0.05 -4.60 -0.29
C MET A 111 1.32 -5.38 0.08
N LEU A 112 1.61 -5.52 1.38
CA LEU A 112 2.68 -6.37 1.87
C LEU A 112 2.41 -7.86 1.57
N VAL A 113 1.17 -8.33 1.75
CA VAL A 113 0.79 -9.70 1.40
C VAL A 113 0.96 -9.95 -0.10
N PHE A 114 0.55 -9.02 -0.96
CA PHE A 114 0.78 -9.11 -2.40
C PHE A 114 2.28 -9.21 -2.71
N TYR A 115 3.08 -8.31 -2.12
CA TYR A 115 4.53 -8.29 -2.31
C TYR A 115 5.17 -9.63 -1.89
N GLU A 116 4.91 -10.11 -0.68
CA GLU A 116 5.43 -11.38 -0.18
C GLU A 116 5.04 -12.54 -1.09
N TYR A 117 3.76 -12.63 -1.42
CA TYR A 117 3.23 -13.72 -2.22
C TYR A 117 3.86 -13.75 -3.62
N VAL A 118 3.98 -12.60 -4.27
CA VAL A 118 4.54 -12.47 -5.62
C VAL A 118 6.05 -12.72 -5.66
N PHE A 119 6.82 -12.21 -4.69
CA PHE A 119 8.28 -12.33 -4.74
C PHE A 119 8.83 -13.60 -4.11
N THR A 120 8.12 -14.20 -3.15
CA THR A 120 8.59 -15.41 -2.46
C THR A 120 7.79 -16.66 -2.81
N THR A 121 6.75 -16.53 -3.65
CA THR A 121 5.79 -17.60 -3.97
C THR A 121 5.04 -18.16 -2.75
N GLY A 122 5.08 -17.45 -1.61
CA GLY A 122 4.41 -17.81 -0.37
C GLY A 122 4.08 -16.58 0.45
N SER A 123 3.06 -16.67 1.29
CA SER A 123 2.85 -15.67 2.34
C SER A 123 1.97 -16.31 3.39
N LEU A 124 2.51 -16.44 4.60
CA LEU A 124 1.77 -16.96 5.75
C LEU A 124 0.59 -16.04 6.07
N ASN A 125 0.75 -14.72 5.87
CA ASN A 125 -0.32 -13.75 6.02
C ASN A 125 -1.43 -13.92 4.99
N LYS A 126 -1.11 -14.29 3.73
CA LYS A 126 -2.14 -14.68 2.76
C LYS A 126 -2.95 -15.87 3.29
N GLU A 127 -2.27 -16.90 3.77
CA GLU A 127 -2.90 -18.15 4.24
C GLU A 127 -3.72 -17.97 5.52
N ILE A 128 -3.41 -16.96 6.34
CA ILE A 128 -4.17 -16.67 7.57
C ILE A 128 -5.30 -15.69 7.30
N ARG A 129 -5.00 -14.53 6.69
CA ARG A 129 -5.91 -13.38 6.58
C ARG A 129 -6.73 -13.38 5.31
N TYR A 130 -6.26 -14.04 4.25
CA TYR A 130 -6.86 -14.04 2.91
C TYR A 130 -7.11 -15.46 2.39
N LYS A 131 -7.60 -16.35 3.27
CA LYS A 131 -7.94 -17.74 2.95
C LYS A 131 -8.90 -17.87 1.77
N ASN A 132 -9.86 -16.94 1.69
CA ASN A 132 -10.89 -16.92 0.65
C ASN A 132 -10.44 -16.20 -0.63
N GLY A 133 -9.15 -15.84 -0.74
CA GLY A 133 -8.59 -15.11 -1.86
C GLY A 133 -8.24 -13.66 -1.51
N LEU A 134 -7.43 -13.07 -2.38
CA LEU A 134 -7.08 -11.65 -2.33
C LEU A 134 -8.25 -10.83 -2.89
N PRO A 135 -8.41 -9.55 -2.48
CA PRO A 135 -9.43 -8.66 -3.04
C PRO A 135 -9.39 -8.66 -4.56
N ASN A 136 -10.56 -8.74 -5.19
CA ASN A 136 -10.72 -8.75 -6.65
C ASN A 136 -10.87 -7.31 -7.20
N TYR A 137 -11.02 -7.22 -8.53
CA TYR A 137 -11.16 -5.94 -9.24
C TYR A 137 -12.40 -5.13 -8.86
N ASP A 138 -13.40 -5.73 -8.20
CA ASP A 138 -14.57 -5.01 -7.71
C ASP A 138 -14.32 -4.41 -6.32
N VAL A 139 -13.55 -5.12 -5.48
CA VAL A 139 -13.33 -4.75 -4.07
C VAL A 139 -12.15 -3.78 -3.91
N PHE A 140 -11.03 -4.04 -4.59
CA PHE A 140 -9.80 -3.28 -4.39
C PHE A 140 -9.93 -1.79 -4.73
N PRO A 141 -10.54 -1.39 -5.86
CA PRO A 141 -10.73 0.03 -6.18
C PRO A 141 -11.59 0.76 -5.13
N LEU A 142 -12.61 0.09 -4.58
CA LEU A 142 -13.46 0.66 -3.53
C LEU A 142 -12.65 0.92 -2.25
N MET A 143 -11.80 -0.03 -1.85
CA MET A 143 -10.91 0.14 -0.69
C MET A 143 -9.97 1.36 -0.87
N ILE A 144 -9.38 1.50 -2.06
CA ILE A 144 -8.50 2.64 -2.36
C ILE A 144 -9.29 3.95 -2.34
N GLU A 145 -10.45 4.01 -2.98
CA GLU A 145 -11.26 5.22 -3.05
C GLU A 145 -11.73 5.67 -1.66
N ASP A 146 -12.13 4.72 -0.80
CA ASP A 146 -12.57 5.02 0.55
C ASP A 146 -11.41 5.48 1.45
N LEU A 147 -10.19 4.95 1.25
CA LEU A 147 -8.99 5.44 1.91
C LEU A 147 -8.63 6.86 1.42
N LYS A 148 -8.64 7.09 0.12
CA LYS A 148 -8.37 8.40 -0.48
C LYS A 148 -9.33 9.48 0.01
N LYS A 149 -10.63 9.17 0.07
CA LYS A 149 -11.65 10.08 0.63
C LYS A 149 -11.36 10.43 2.09
N GLU A 150 -10.95 9.44 2.89
CA GLU A 150 -10.58 9.66 4.29
C GLU A 150 -9.37 10.60 4.42
N ILE A 151 -8.33 10.38 3.62
CA ILE A 151 -7.14 11.25 3.58
C ILE A 151 -7.54 12.68 3.21
N ILE A 152 -8.32 12.86 2.15
CA ILE A 152 -8.81 14.18 1.71
C ILE A 152 -9.65 14.83 2.82
N SER A 153 -10.48 14.06 3.53
CA SER A 153 -11.26 14.58 4.65
C SER A 153 -10.36 15.11 5.76
N GLN A 154 -9.27 14.40 6.10
CA GLN A 154 -8.32 14.89 7.11
C GLN A 154 -7.63 16.18 6.66
N ILE A 155 -7.25 16.30 5.38
CA ILE A 155 -6.66 17.54 4.84
C ILE A 155 -7.62 18.72 4.97
N LYS A 156 -8.91 18.52 4.64
CA LYS A 156 -9.93 19.59 4.69
C LYS A 156 -10.31 20.02 6.11
N LEU A 157 -10.10 19.16 7.11
CA LEU A 157 -10.42 19.43 8.51
C LEU A 157 -9.31 20.18 9.26
N LEU A 158 -8.10 20.21 8.69
CA LEU A 158 -6.95 20.91 9.24
C LEU A 158 -7.03 22.40 8.95
#